data_AF-A0A356E601-F1
#
_entry.id   AF-A0A356E601-F1
#
_cell.length_a   1.000
_cell.length_b   1.000
_cell.length_c   1.000
_cell.angle_alpha   90.00
_cell.angle_beta   90.00
_cell.angle_gamma   90.00
#
_symmetry.space_group_name_H-M   'P 1'
#
loop_
_entity.id
_entity.type
_entity.pdbx_description
1 polymer ?
#
loop_
_entity_poly.entity_id
_entity_poly.type
_entity_poly.pdbx_seq_one_letter_code
_entity_poly.pdbx_strand_id
1 'polypeptide(L)' 'MTKIQLVAEANLPTEFGIFRIVGFEFPDTKKEHIALVMGDISNSNENPVLARI' A
#
# COMPACT_ATOMS: atom_id res chain seq x y z
N MET A 1 -10.23 15.58 11.51
CA MET A 1 -9.07 14.67 11.31
C MET A 1 -9.04 14.29 9.85
N THR A 2 -8.06 14.81 9.12
CA THR A 2 -7.90 14.54 7.70
C THR A 2 -7.45 13.10 7.54
N LYS A 3 -8.26 12.29 6.87
CA LYS A 3 -7.91 10.91 6.53
C LYS A 3 -6.97 10.94 5.33
N ILE A 4 -5.98 10.05 5.31
CA ILE A 4 -5.20 9.80 4.10
C ILE A 4 -6.12 9.25 3.01
N GLN A 5 -5.84 9.58 1.76
CA GLN A 5 -6.61 9.15 0.60
C GLN A 5 -5.75 8.27 -0.30
N LEU A 6 -6.32 7.17 -0.82
CA LEU A 6 -5.68 6.41 -1.89
C LEU A 6 -5.78 7.22 -3.18
N VAL A 7 -4.64 7.49 -3.81
CA VAL A 7 -4.55 8.35 -5.00
C VAL A 7 -4.07 7.61 -6.25
N ALA A 8 -3.32 6.52 -6.10
CA ALA A 8 -2.80 5.76 -7.23
C ALA A 8 -2.48 4.32 -6.83
N GLU A 9 -2.49 3.42 -7.82
CA GLU A 9 -1.91 2.09 -7.72
C GLU A 9 -1.21 1.69 -9.02
N ALA A 10 -0.16 0.88 -8.92
CA ALA A 10 0.55 0.33 -10.06
C ALA A 10 1.23 -1.02 -9.72
N ASN A 11 1.64 -1.75 -10.76
CA ASN A 11 2.53 -2.90 -10.61
C ASN A 11 3.98 -2.40 -10.60
N LEU A 12 4.74 -2.76 -9.57
CA LEU A 12 6.14 -2.45 -9.39
C LEU A 12 6.96 -3.75 -9.48
N PRO A 13 7.57 -4.05 -10.63
CA PRO A 13 8.53 -5.14 -10.75
C PRO A 13 9.79 -4.82 -9.94
N THR A 14 10.19 -5.73 -9.06
CA THR A 14 11.42 -5.66 -8.27
C THR A 14 12.21 -6.95 -8.42
N GLU A 15 13.46 -6.97 -7.96
CA GLU A 15 14.25 -8.21 -7.90
C GLU A 15 13.61 -9.30 -7.02
N PHE A 16 12.76 -8.91 -6.07
CA PHE A 16 12.05 -9.81 -5.16
C PHE A 16 10.67 -10.24 -5.67
N GLY A 17 10.31 -9.87 -6.90
CA GLY A 17 9.02 -10.15 -7.53
C GLY A 17 8.19 -8.89 -7.81
N ILE A 18 6.94 -9.11 -8.19
CA ILE A 18 5.99 -8.02 -8.52
C ILE A 18 5.25 -7.62 -7.24
N PHE A 19 5.40 -6.36 -6.86
CA PHE A 19 4.59 -5.73 -5.82
C PHE A 19 3.49 -4.89 -6.46
N ARG A 20 2.34 -4.81 -5.79
CA ARG A 20 1.41 -3.71 -6.01
C ARG A 20 1.86 -2.54 -5.14
N ILE A 21 2.26 -1.45 -5.78
CA ILE A 21 2.53 -0.18 -5.09
C ILE A 21 1.22 0.62 -5.00
N VAL A 22 0.88 1.07 -3.79
CA VAL A 22 -0.32 1.87 -3.53
C VAL A 22 0.11 3.21 -2.95
N GLY A 23 -0.26 4.30 -3.61
CA GLY A 23 0.02 5.67 -3.21
C GLY A 23 -1.09 6.26 -2.35
N PHE A 24 -0.69 6.90 -1.25
CA PHE A 24 -1.57 7.61 -0.33
C PHE A 24 -1.13 9.07 -0.19
N GLU A 25 -2.10 9.99 -0.09
CA GLU A 25 -1.85 11.41 0.12
C GLU A 25 -2.62 11.95 1.33
N PHE A 26 -2.00 12.84 2.09
CA PHE A 26 -2.69 13.71 3.04
C PHE A 26 -3.28 14.93 2.32
N PRO A 27 -4.61 15.10 2.23
CA PRO A 27 -5.22 16.15 1.41
C PRO A 27 -4.76 17.57 1.76
N ASP A 28 -4.55 17.84 3.05
CA ASP A 28 -4.22 19.17 3.56
C ASP A 28 -2.74 19.53 3.37
N THR A 29 -1.84 18.54 3.46
CA THR A 29 -0.39 18.78 3.45
C THR A 29 0.28 18.36 2.15
N LYS A 30 -0.45 17.63 1.29
CA LYS A 30 0.08 17.00 0.07
C LYS A 30 1.25 16.05 0.32
N LYS A 31 1.41 15.57 1.55
CA LYS A 31 2.43 14.56 1.88
C LYS A 31 2.01 13.21 1.35
N GLU A 32 2.92 12.57 0.64
CA GLU A 32 2.74 11.27 0.01
C GLU A 32 3.33 10.15 0.87
N HIS A 33 2.68 8.99 0.86
CA HIS A 33 3.14 7.75 1.46
C HIS A 33 2.85 6.60 0.49
N ILE A 34 3.61 5.52 0.59
CA ILE A 34 3.40 4.33 -0.23
C ILE A 34 3.27 3.08 0.62
N ALA A 35 2.50 2.12 0.14
CA ALA A 35 2.50 0.75 0.63
C ALA A 35 2.92 -0.20 -0.50
N LEU A 36 3.80 -1.14 -0.19
CA LEU A 36 4.16 -2.24 -1.09
C LEU A 36 3.43 -3.49 -0.64
N VAL A 37 2.55 -4.00 -1.50
CA VAL A 37 1.74 -5.19 -1.22
C VAL A 37 2.19 -6.33 -2.12
N MET A 38 2.53 -7.46 -1.53
CA MET A 38 2.90 -8.68 -2.25
C MET A 38 1.83 -9.74 -2.06
N GLY A 39 1.40 -10.35 -3.17
CA GLY A 39 0.37 -11.39 -3.15
C GLY A 39 -1.04 -10.88 -2.82
N ASP A 40 -1.92 -11.83 -2.49
CA ASP A 40 -3.29 -11.54 -2.05
C ASP A 40 -3.36 -11.45 -0.52
N ILE A 41 -3.82 -10.31 -0.03
CA ILE A 41 -3.98 -10.01 1.40
C ILE A 41 -5.46 -9.96 1.84
N SER A 42 -6.38 -10.39 0.97
CA SER A 42 -7.83 -10.32 1.24
C SER A 42 -8.29 -11.26 2.36
N ASN A 43 -7.58 -12.37 2.59
CA ASN A 43 -7.91 -13.34 3.64
C ASN A 43 -7.29 -12.99 5.01
N SER A 44 -7.31 -11.71 5.39
CA SER A 44 -6.72 -11.22 6.64
C SER A 44 -7.43 -11.71 7.90
N ASN A 45 -8.63 -12.27 7.78
CA ASN A 45 -9.43 -12.76 8.91
C ASN A 45 -8.99 -14.16 9.39
N GLU A 46 -8.45 -14.97 8.48
CA GLU A 46 -7.97 -16.33 8.79
C GLU A 46 -6.45 -16.37 8.93
N ASN A 47 -5.73 -15.49 8.23
CA ASN A 47 -4.27 -15.43 8.24
C ASN A 47 -3.79 -13.99 8.47
N PRO A 48 -3.07 -13.72 9.57
CA PRO A 48 -2.48 -12.40 9.81
C PRO A 48 -1.54 -11.97 8.68
N VAL A 49 -1.60 -10.69 8.31
CA VAL A 49 -0.74 -10.13 7.27
C VAL A 49 0.61 -9.74 7.85
N LEU A 50 1.69 -10.22 7.24
CA LEU A 50 3.05 -9.76 7.55
C LEU A 50 3.23 -8.31 7.07
N ALA A 51 3.61 -7.40 7.98
CA ALA A 51 3.78 -5.98 7.66
C ALA A 51 5.08 -5.42 8.27
N ARG A 52 5.61 -4.39 7.61
CA ARG A 52 6.73 -3.57 8.07
C ARG A 52 6.38 -2.09 7.87
N ILE A 53 6.62 -1.27 8.90
CA ILE A 53 6.44 0.19 8.91
C ILE A 53 7.82 0.84 8.94
#